data_AF-A0A535AHN7-F1
#
_entry.id   AF-A0A535AHN7-F1
#
_cell.length_a   1.000
_cell.length_b   1.000
_cell.length_c   1.000
_cell.angle_alpha   90.00
_cell.angle_beta   90.00
_cell.angle_gamma   90.00
#
_symmetry.space_group_name_H-M   'P 1'
#
loop_
_entity.id
_entity.type
_entity.pdbx_description
1 polymer ?
#
loop_
_entity_poly.entity_id
_entity_poly.type
_entity_poly.pdbx_seq_one_letter_code
_entity_poly.pdbx_strand_id
1 'polypeptide(L)'
;MSTFHRGSAFRAAAGARFTFHVVFRAKDSHWMGFSAWARSGQEPALQRFLKRATPPQRELLGFPPPSQTLIGVATRNPGMDMTPYRDAFRETAVRGPGGT
;
A
#
# COMPACT_ATOMS: atom_id res chain seq x y z
N MET A 1 2.36 22.05 -10.78
CA MET A 1 1.02 21.71 -10.25
C MET A 1 0.01 22.62 -10.95
N SER A 2 -0.82 22.10 -11.86
CA SER A 2 -1.76 22.90 -12.68
C SER A 2 -3.21 22.88 -12.16
N THR A 3 -3.50 22.10 -11.11
CA THR A 3 -4.86 21.92 -10.62
C THR A 3 -5.27 23.07 -9.70
N PHE A 4 -6.19 23.91 -10.17
CA PHE A 4 -6.88 24.87 -9.32
C PHE A 4 -7.96 24.16 -8.50
N HIS A 5 -8.00 24.41 -7.20
CA HIS A 5 -9.01 23.83 -6.32
C HIS A 5 -9.45 24.85 -5.26
N ARG A 6 -10.71 24.74 -4.83
CA ARG A 6 -11.26 25.56 -3.74
C ARG A 6 -12.38 24.78 -3.04
N GLY A 7 -12.34 24.73 -1.71
CA GLY A 7 -13.47 24.24 -0.93
C GLY A 7 -14.67 25.18 -1.04
N SER A 8 -15.87 24.63 -1.25
CA SER A 8 -17.10 25.43 -1.19
C SER A 8 -17.58 25.66 0.25
N ALA A 9 -18.19 26.82 0.48
CA ALA A 9 -18.69 27.25 1.79
C ALA A 9 -19.90 26.41 2.25
N PHE A 10 -19.97 26.14 3.54
CA PHE A 10 -21.19 25.68 4.19
C PHE A 10 -22.13 26.87 4.38
N ARG A 11 -23.33 26.82 3.78
CA ARG A 11 -24.32 27.90 3.87
C ARG A 11 -25.49 27.59 4.81
N ALA A 12 -25.63 26.33 5.22
CA ALA A 12 -26.69 25.92 6.13
C ALA A 12 -26.29 26.23 7.58
N ALA A 13 -27.27 26.59 8.42
CA ALA A 13 -27.07 26.85 9.85
C ALA A 13 -26.59 25.60 10.63
N ALA A 14 -26.86 24.40 10.11
CA ALA A 14 -26.36 23.13 10.63
C ALA A 14 -26.19 22.11 9.49
N GLY A 15 -25.24 21.19 9.64
CA GLY A 15 -24.97 20.10 8.71
C GLY A 15 -23.49 19.74 8.62
N ALA A 16 -23.18 18.59 8.02
CA ALA A 16 -21.82 18.12 7.81
C ALA A 16 -21.60 17.66 6.37
N ARG A 17 -20.38 17.87 5.84
CA ARG A 17 -19.91 17.27 4.59
C ARG A 17 -18.71 16.39 4.93
N PHE A 18 -18.88 15.10 4.74
CA PHE A 18 -17.80 14.13 4.87
C PHE A 18 -17.09 14.00 3.53
N THR A 19 -15.76 14.07 3.55
CA THR A 19 -14.93 13.89 2.36
C THR A 19 -13.88 12.83 2.63
N PHE A 20 -13.68 11.93 1.67
CA PHE A 20 -12.60 10.95 1.72
C PHE A 20 -11.70 11.15 0.51
N HIS A 21 -10.44 11.51 0.75
CA HIS A 21 -9.48 11.81 -0.31
C HIS A 21 -8.45 10.69 -0.40
N VAL A 22 -8.36 10.09 -1.58
CA VAL A 22 -7.32 9.11 -1.93
C VAL A 22 -6.48 9.71 -3.05
N VAL A 23 -5.19 9.84 -2.81
CA VAL A 23 -4.26 10.43 -3.78
C VAL A 23 -3.29 9.35 -4.23
N PHE A 24 -3.22 9.17 -5.54
CA PHE A 24 -2.29 8.25 -6.19
C PHE A 24 -1.09 9.02 -6.73
N ARG A 25 0.00 8.29 -6.97
CA ARG A 25 1.21 8.79 -7.59
C ARG A 25 1.72 7.79 -8.62
N ALA A 26 2.59 8.25 -9.50
CA ALA A 26 3.33 7.35 -10.38
C ALA A 26 4.21 6.39 -9.55
N LYS A 27 4.35 5.15 -10.03
CA LYS A 27 5.01 4.05 -9.31
C LYS A 27 6.44 4.37 -8.88
N ASP A 28 7.18 5.06 -9.75
CA ASP A 28 8.58 5.48 -9.60
C ASP A 28 8.75 6.75 -8.74
N SER A 29 7.66 7.44 -8.41
CA SER A 29 7.68 8.65 -7.60
C SER A 29 7.69 8.34 -6.10
N HIS A 30 8.65 7.54 -5.63
CA HIS A 30 8.68 7.00 -4.26
C HIS A 30 8.70 8.07 -3.15
N TRP A 31 9.22 9.26 -3.45
CA TRP A 31 9.33 10.38 -2.52
C TRP A 31 8.06 11.23 -2.42
N MET A 32 7.10 11.02 -3.31
CA MET A 32 5.82 11.70 -3.26
C MET A 32 4.86 10.89 -2.39
N GLY A 33 4.26 11.51 -1.38
CA GLY A 33 3.29 10.83 -0.53
C GLY A 33 2.74 11.79 0.50
N PHE A 34 1.42 11.92 0.54
CA PHE A 34 0.77 12.72 1.58
C PHE A 34 0.85 12.04 2.96
N SER A 35 0.75 10.70 2.98
CA SER A 35 0.84 9.88 4.19
C SER A 35 2.07 8.98 4.13
N ALA A 36 2.94 9.08 5.13
CA ALA A 36 4.07 8.18 5.34
C ALA A 36 3.60 6.89 6.05
N TRP A 37 2.92 6.00 5.32
CA TRP A 37 2.27 4.80 5.90
C TRP A 37 3.20 3.91 6.74
N ALA A 38 4.49 3.87 6.42
CA ALA A 38 5.48 3.14 7.21
C ALA A 38 5.55 3.61 8.67
N ARG A 39 5.28 4.90 8.95
CA ARG A 39 5.22 5.46 10.32
C ARG A 39 4.08 4.85 11.14
N SER A 40 2.95 4.54 10.49
CA SER A 40 1.80 3.89 11.11
C SER A 40 1.93 2.36 11.14
N GLY A 41 3.10 1.80 10.83
CA GLY A 41 3.32 0.36 10.71
C GLY A 41 2.88 -0.45 11.92
N GLN A 42 2.91 0.12 13.13
CA GLN A 42 2.49 -0.57 14.36
C GLN A 42 1.03 -0.32 14.73
N GLU A 43 0.31 0.52 13.99
CA GLU A 43 -1.09 0.80 14.27
C GLU A 43 -1.95 -0.45 14.06
N PRO A 44 -2.76 -0.86 15.04
CA PRO A 44 -3.59 -2.06 14.94
C PRO A 44 -4.50 -2.05 13.71
N ALA A 45 -4.98 -0.87 13.30
CA ALA A 45 -5.80 -0.73 12.10
C ALA A 45 -5.02 -1.07 10.83
N LEU A 46 -3.79 -0.56 10.68
CA LEU A 46 -2.95 -0.86 9.53
C LEU A 46 -2.53 -2.33 9.53
N GLN A 47 -2.18 -2.88 10.70
CA GLN A 47 -1.88 -4.31 10.83
C GLN A 47 -3.05 -5.21 10.43
N ARG A 48 -4.29 -4.89 10.83
CA ARG A 48 -5.48 -5.62 10.39
C ARG A 48 -5.69 -5.53 8.88
N PHE A 49 -5.47 -4.37 8.27
CA PHE A 49 -5.53 -4.19 6.83
C PHE A 49 -4.49 -5.06 6.12
N LEU A 50 -3.22 -4.98 6.52
CA LEU A 50 -2.11 -5.71 5.92
C LEU A 50 -2.32 -7.23 5.94
N LYS A 51 -2.93 -7.76 7.00
CA LYS A 51 -3.26 -9.20 7.10
C LYS A 51 -4.21 -9.70 6.02
N ARG A 52 -5.13 -8.84 5.56
CA ARG A 52 -6.22 -9.19 4.63
C ARG A 52 -5.98 -8.66 3.21
N ALA A 53 -5.16 -7.63 3.06
CA ALA A 53 -4.88 -7.00 1.78
C ALA A 53 -4.13 -7.96 0.84
N THR A 54 -4.40 -7.88 -0.46
CA THR A 54 -3.65 -8.58 -1.50
C THR A 54 -2.29 -7.91 -1.76
N PRO A 55 -1.32 -8.57 -2.43
CA PRO A 55 -0.03 -7.93 -2.73
C PRO A 55 -0.17 -6.59 -3.50
N PRO A 56 -1.00 -6.48 -4.56
CA PRO A 56 -1.21 -5.20 -5.23
C PRO A 56 -1.79 -4.10 -4.30
N GLN A 57 -2.68 -4.46 -3.38
CA GLN A 57 -3.22 -3.51 -2.40
C GLN A 57 -2.17 -3.06 -1.38
N ARG A 58 -1.24 -3.95 -1.00
CA ARG A 58 -0.11 -3.60 -0.13
C ARG A 58 0.86 -2.67 -0.86
N GLU A 59 1.13 -2.91 -2.14
CA GLU A 59 2.01 -2.06 -2.97
C GLU A 59 1.53 -0.58 -2.99
N LEU A 60 0.22 -0.32 -3.00
CA LEU A 60 -0.34 1.04 -2.90
C LEU A 60 0.09 1.79 -1.64
N LEU A 61 0.40 1.09 -0.55
CA LEU A 61 0.90 1.67 0.71
C LEU A 61 2.43 1.74 0.76
N GLY A 62 3.12 1.40 -0.34
CA GLY A 62 4.57 1.34 -0.42
C GLY A 62 5.16 0.06 0.19
N PHE A 63 4.36 -0.99 0.38
CA PHE A 63 4.91 -2.29 0.76
C PHE A 63 5.76 -2.83 -0.40
N PRO A 64 6.95 -3.40 -0.10
CA PRO A 64 7.81 -3.91 -1.15
C PRO A 64 7.13 -5.09 -1.88
N PRO A 65 7.42 -5.28 -3.18
CA PRO A 65 7.02 -6.48 -3.89
C PRO A 65 7.66 -7.73 -3.27
N PRO A 66 7.17 -8.94 -3.57
CA PRO A 66 7.81 -10.18 -3.17
C PRO A 66 9.29 -10.18 -3.57
N SER A 67 10.18 -10.40 -2.60
CA SER A 67 11.63 -10.50 -2.79
C SER A 67 12.18 -11.74 -2.08
N GLN A 68 13.49 -11.98 -2.18
CA GLN A 68 14.15 -13.11 -1.50
C GLN A 68 13.96 -13.10 0.03
N THR A 69 13.59 -11.97 0.65
CA THR A 69 13.44 -11.86 2.11
C THR A 69 12.02 -12.14 2.59
N LEU A 70 11.37 -13.18 2.07
CA LEU A 70 10.02 -13.59 2.49
C LEU A 70 9.94 -13.87 4.00
N ILE A 71 11.01 -14.41 4.58
CA ILE A 71 11.12 -14.70 6.02
C ILE A 71 11.04 -13.38 6.81
N GLY A 72 11.83 -12.37 6.45
CA GLY A 72 11.82 -11.09 7.17
C GLY A 72 10.47 -10.38 7.09
N VAL A 73 9.79 -10.46 5.94
CA VAL A 73 8.43 -9.90 5.78
C VAL A 73 7.43 -10.64 6.65
N ALA A 74 7.48 -11.97 6.69
CA ALA A 74 6.60 -12.79 7.52
C ALA A 74 6.84 -12.55 9.02
N THR A 75 8.10 -12.43 9.44
CA THR A 75 8.47 -12.11 10.83
C THR A 75 7.95 -10.73 11.26
N ARG A 76 8.06 -9.73 10.38
CA ARG A 76 7.62 -8.36 10.68
C ARG A 76 6.09 -8.19 10.62
N ASN A 77 5.38 -9.08 9.93
CA ASN A 77 3.93 -9.00 9.73
C ASN A 77 3.24 -10.32 10.10
N PRO A 78 3.15 -10.66 11.38
CA PRO A 78 2.60 -11.94 11.83
C PRO A 78 1.11 -12.07 11.47
N GLY A 79 0.75 -13.20 10.86
CA GLY A 79 -0.61 -13.48 10.38
C GLY A 79 -0.97 -12.84 9.04
N MET A 80 0.00 -12.23 8.35
CA MET A 80 -0.15 -11.83 6.96
C MET A 80 -0.26 -13.06 6.07
N ASP A 81 -1.24 -13.08 5.15
CA ASP A 81 -1.23 -14.11 4.11
C ASP A 81 -0.03 -13.89 3.18
N MET A 82 0.89 -14.87 3.23
CA MET A 82 2.14 -14.91 2.47
C MET A 82 2.06 -15.83 1.25
N THR A 83 0.92 -16.50 1.01
CA THR A 83 0.75 -17.43 -0.11
C THR A 83 1.04 -16.78 -1.46
N PRO A 84 0.50 -15.59 -1.77
CA PRO A 84 0.79 -14.93 -3.04
C PRO A 84 2.28 -14.57 -3.22
N TYR A 85 2.98 -14.30 -2.13
CA TYR A 85 4.41 -13.96 -2.16
C TYR A 85 5.28 -15.20 -2.41
N ARG A 86 4.90 -16.34 -1.83
CA ARG A 86 5.57 -17.63 -2.07
C ARG A 86 5.35 -18.12 -3.49
N ASP A 87 4.15 -17.97 -4.03
CA ASP A 87 3.82 -18.41 -5.38
C ASP A 87 4.56 -17.58 -6.43
N ALA A 88 4.58 -16.25 -6.28
CA ALA A 88 5.36 -15.36 -7.15
C ALA A 88 6.87 -15.67 -7.09
N PHE A 89 7.40 -15.94 -5.89
CA PHE A 89 8.80 -16.31 -5.73
C PHE A 89 9.13 -17.63 -6.44
N ARG A 90 8.26 -18.64 -6.30
CA ARG A 90 8.39 -19.92 -7.00
C ARG A 90 8.34 -19.75 -8.51
N GLU A 91 7.41 -18.96 -9.04
CA GLU A 91 7.32 -18.69 -10.47
C GLU A 91 8.61 -18.04 -11.00
N THR A 92 9.17 -17.08 -10.26
CA THR A 92 10.42 -16.41 -10.63
C THR A 92 11.61 -17.36 -10.59
N ALA A 93 11.68 -18.24 -9.57
CA ALA A 93 12.73 -19.25 -9.44
C ALA A 93 12.66 -20.33 -10.54
N VAL A 94 11.44 -20.70 -10.97
CA VAL A 94 11.23 -21.67 -12.06
C VAL A 94 11.60 -21.09 -13.42
N ARG A 95 11.36 -19.80 -13.67
CA ARG A 95 11.71 -19.16 -14.95
C ARG A 95 13.21 -18.95 -15.17
N GLY A 96 14.02 -18.91 -14.11
CA GLY A 96 15.47 -18.70 -14.18
C GLY A 96 15.89 -17.37 -14.82
N PRO A 97 17.14 -16.90 -14.64
CA PRO A 97 17.61 -15.65 -15.25
C PRO A 97 17.91 -15.76 -16.76
N GLY A 98 17.32 -16.73 -17.47
CA GLY A 98 17.65 -17.07 -18.87
C GLY A 98 16.46 -17.33 -19.80
N GLY A 99 15.22 -17.07 -19.38
CA GLY A 99 14.06 -17.13 -20.27
C GLY A 99 13.86 -15.80 -20.99
N THR A 100 14.20 -15.76 -22.27
CA THR A 100 14.07 -14.64 -23.24
C THR A 100 12.81 -13.81 -23.11
#